data_AF-A0A836TP29-F1
#
_entry.id   AF-A0A836TP29-F1
#
_cell.length_a   1.000
_cell.length_b   1.000
_cell.length_c   1.000
_cell.angle_alpha   90.00
_cell.angle_beta   90.00
_cell.angle_gamma   90.00
#
_symmetry.space_group_name_H-M   'P 1'
#
loop_
_entity.id
_entity.type
_entity.pdbx_description
1 polymer ?
#
loop_
_entity_poly.entity_id
_entity_poly.type
_entity_poly.pdbx_seq_one_letter_code
_entity_poly.pdbx_strand_id
1 'polypeptide(L)'
;MNLKNGCLFLFLFVLVSACKIDMSTDIYLRDIKDAALANIEGLKTSGLLKVGVPNCEDKEKLSQVSSLLKDYFLNVTEKSCAAGMESLLTIGVDIPIINSESGWTSKTTSITALVTQKSKEGSSILVNFALNKTRFNNLNQSIENQFFQKLSFDESTVSFSVNNDGRQDEVAVISDSFVDGKPFIYSKSFTLKRRNKIDVEPSNVRRSSFSDNGSMPVLEIPIVSPKKATFDDKKNMEVVKDNSSKTQGLNSLQPLNYTTKGDNPQFFTAEGKVPSGCFAQLMTELNGDDIIASVFLNRTGLRGCIASNIPYSEENTKYQILDDMGDDKWTVRVCQSVGGSMGSSCSKILVHFEERKYQSNNKSIKVLSVSKLGEI
;
A
#
# COMPACT_ATOMS: atom_id res chain seq x y z
N MET A 1 20.33 63.94 6.93
CA MET A 1 20.98 63.81 8.26
C MET A 1 19.89 63.54 9.29
N ASN A 2 19.79 62.46 10.07
CA ASN A 2 20.43 61.16 10.10
C ASN A 2 19.48 60.26 10.93
N LEU A 3 18.74 59.34 10.30
CA LEU A 3 18.12 58.22 11.02
C LEU A 3 19.26 57.30 11.46
N LYS A 4 19.61 57.32 12.75
CA LYS A 4 20.55 56.36 13.34
C LYS A 4 19.79 55.35 14.19
N ASN A 5 19.72 54.13 13.64
CA ASN A 5 20.01 52.87 14.32
C ASN A 5 19.14 52.54 15.55
N GLY A 6 17.93 52.04 15.30
CA GLY A 6 17.29 51.06 16.17
C GLY A 6 17.34 49.71 15.47
N CYS A 7 18.33 48.89 15.83
CA CYS A 7 18.63 47.59 15.24
C CYS A 7 17.39 46.67 15.25
N LEU A 8 16.75 46.51 14.09
CA LEU A 8 15.74 45.46 13.87
C LEU A 8 16.51 44.13 13.84
N PHE A 9 16.56 43.45 14.99
CA PHE A 9 17.02 42.06 15.06
C PHE A 9 16.06 41.21 14.24
N LEU A 10 16.37 41.05 12.95
CA LEU A 10 15.76 40.04 12.10
C LEU A 10 16.26 38.69 12.64
N PHE A 11 15.52 38.14 13.61
CA PHE A 11 15.71 36.78 14.09
C PHE A 11 15.33 35.87 12.92
N LEU A 12 16.30 35.61 12.05
CA LEU A 12 16.22 34.59 11.02
C LEU A 12 16.14 33.26 11.76
N PHE A 13 14.92 32.86 12.17
CA PHE A 13 14.63 31.49 12.57
C PHE A 13 14.93 30.63 11.34
N VAL A 14 16.15 30.13 11.28
CA VAL A 14 16.46 28.95 10.47
C VAL A 14 15.63 27.85 11.09
N LEU A 15 14.42 27.65 10.55
CA LEU A 15 13.60 26.50 10.82
C LEU A 15 14.40 25.30 10.34
N VAL A 16 15.16 24.70 11.26
CA VAL A 16 15.91 23.48 10.99
C VAL A 16 14.87 22.43 10.65
N SER A 17 15.02 21.84 9.47
CA SER A 17 14.21 20.76 8.94
C SER A 17 13.99 19.64 9.97
N ALA A 18 12.85 18.96 9.87
CA ALA A 18 12.55 17.79 10.69
C ALA A 18 13.72 16.79 10.68
N CYS A 19 13.94 16.11 11.80
CA CYS A 19 15.00 15.10 11.90
C CYS A 19 14.50 13.81 11.24
N LYS A 20 15.19 13.42 10.16
CA LYS A 20 14.96 12.17 9.46
C LYS A 20 15.48 10.99 10.30
N ILE A 21 14.65 9.96 10.48
CA ILE A 21 15.05 8.70 11.12
C ILE A 21 14.92 7.57 10.12
N ASP A 22 16.04 7.18 9.52
CA ASP A 22 16.03 6.00 8.67
C ASP A 22 16.02 4.73 9.53
N MET A 23 15.16 3.79 9.15
CA MET A 23 15.02 2.51 9.82
C MET A 23 15.18 1.37 8.82
N SER A 24 15.99 0.37 9.18
CA SER A 24 16.10 -0.87 8.42
C SER A 24 15.99 -2.06 9.35
N THR A 25 15.22 -3.09 8.98
CA THR A 25 15.00 -4.27 9.82
C THR A 25 15.17 -5.56 9.03
N ASP A 26 15.81 -6.57 9.61
CA ASP A 26 15.85 -7.91 9.03
C ASP A 26 14.55 -8.67 9.34
N ILE A 27 14.02 -9.40 8.38
CA ILE A 27 12.87 -10.30 8.56
C ILE A 27 13.31 -11.71 8.21
N TYR A 28 13.39 -12.59 9.21
CA TYR A 28 13.66 -14.01 9.01
C TYR A 28 12.35 -14.76 8.87
N LEU A 29 12.12 -15.39 7.71
CA LEU A 29 10.85 -16.05 7.42
C LEU A 29 10.54 -17.20 8.38
N ARG A 30 11.56 -17.87 8.96
CA ARG A 30 11.32 -18.87 10.01
C ARG A 30 10.72 -18.25 11.26
N ASP A 31 11.30 -17.16 11.77
CA ASP A 31 10.82 -16.52 12.99
C ASP A 31 9.39 -16.00 12.83
N ILE A 32 9.06 -15.47 11.65
CA ILE A 32 7.68 -15.07 11.32
C ILE A 32 6.72 -16.27 11.38
N LYS A 33 7.12 -17.42 10.81
CA LYS A 33 6.31 -18.64 10.84
C LYS A 33 6.20 -19.21 12.26
N ASP A 34 7.27 -19.21 13.02
CA ASP A 34 7.31 -19.68 14.41
C ASP A 34 6.42 -18.82 15.30
N ALA A 35 6.45 -17.49 15.12
CA ALA A 35 5.53 -16.57 15.77
C ALA A 35 4.08 -16.88 15.36
N ALA A 36 3.76 -16.86 14.07
CA ALA A 36 2.37 -16.90 13.57
C ALA A 36 1.70 -18.29 13.62
N LEU A 37 2.47 -19.37 13.45
CA LEU A 37 1.93 -20.74 13.34
C LEU A 37 2.10 -21.53 14.63
N ALA A 38 3.26 -21.42 15.28
CA ALA A 38 3.57 -22.14 16.52
C ALA A 38 3.28 -21.31 17.79
N ASN A 39 2.85 -20.04 17.63
CA ASN A 39 2.57 -19.11 18.73
C ASN A 39 3.78 -18.94 19.67
N ILE A 40 5.00 -18.97 19.13
CA ILE A 40 6.20 -18.74 19.93
C ILE A 40 6.27 -17.26 20.29
N GLU A 41 6.34 -16.97 21.59
CA GLU A 41 6.48 -15.61 22.11
C GLU A 41 7.94 -15.24 22.37
N GLY A 42 8.22 -13.93 22.48
CA GLY A 42 9.56 -13.43 22.81
C GLY A 42 10.56 -13.40 21.65
N LEU A 43 10.11 -13.71 20.43
CA LEU A 43 10.92 -13.60 19.21
C LEU A 43 11.25 -12.14 18.89
N LYS A 44 12.47 -11.91 18.41
CA LYS A 44 13.00 -10.59 18.07
C LYS A 44 13.89 -10.71 16.84
N THR A 45 13.96 -9.63 16.07
CA THR A 45 14.89 -9.48 14.96
C THR A 45 15.70 -8.20 15.11
N SER A 46 16.78 -8.07 14.35
CA SER A 46 17.64 -6.88 14.40
C SER A 46 17.06 -5.75 13.56
N GLY A 47 17.05 -4.56 14.14
CA GLY A 47 16.81 -3.29 13.48
C GLY A 47 18.02 -2.35 13.60
N LEU A 48 18.16 -1.45 12.63
CA LEU A 48 19.08 -0.33 12.67
C LEU A 48 18.28 0.96 12.53
N LEU A 49 18.61 1.93 13.37
CA LEU A 49 18.15 3.31 13.30
C LEU A 49 19.34 4.18 12.88
N LYS A 50 19.13 5.08 11.92
CA LYS A 50 20.07 6.16 11.64
C LYS A 50 19.41 7.47 11.99
N VAL A 51 20.06 8.22 12.87
CA VAL A 51 19.56 9.48 13.40
C VAL A 51 20.57 10.57 13.10
N GLY A 52 20.09 11.72 12.63
CA GLY A 52 20.91 12.92 12.45
C GLY A 52 21.43 13.44 13.79
N VAL A 53 22.73 13.69 13.89
CA VAL A 53 23.37 14.29 15.06
C VAL A 53 24.21 15.51 14.63
N PRO A 54 24.44 16.50 15.51
CA PRO A 54 25.21 17.69 15.15
C PRO A 54 26.66 17.38 14.74
N ASN A 55 27.32 16.47 15.46
CA ASN A 55 28.65 15.97 15.14
C ASN A 55 28.89 14.60 15.81
N CYS A 56 29.83 13.83 15.28
CA CYS A 56 30.19 12.50 15.81
C CYS A 56 31.27 12.53 16.92
N GLU A 57 31.85 13.69 17.23
CA GLU A 57 32.93 13.81 18.21
C GLU A 57 32.42 14.08 19.63
N ASP A 58 31.22 14.64 19.74
CA ASP A 58 30.53 14.97 20.98
C ASP A 58 29.91 13.71 21.61
N LYS A 59 30.78 12.90 22.21
CA LYS A 59 30.41 11.64 22.87
C LYS A 59 29.32 11.80 23.93
N GLU A 60 29.25 12.96 24.58
CA GLU A 60 28.20 13.24 25.57
C GLU A 60 26.84 13.32 24.89
N LYS A 61 26.71 14.10 23.81
CA LYS A 61 25.46 14.15 23.04
C LYS A 61 25.08 12.82 22.41
N LEU A 62 26.04 12.08 21.86
CA LEU A 62 25.77 10.73 21.32
C LEU A 62 25.20 9.82 22.41
N SER A 63 25.80 9.83 23.60
CA SER A 63 25.29 9.06 24.75
C SER A 63 23.91 9.55 25.21
N GLN A 64 23.61 10.85 25.14
CA GLN A 64 22.28 11.38 25.46
C GLN A 64 21.22 10.87 24.49
N VAL A 65 21.49 10.87 23.18
CA VAL A 65 20.59 10.33 22.15
C VAL A 65 20.35 8.84 22.37
N SER A 66 21.42 8.07 22.59
CA SER A 66 21.31 6.63 22.88
C SER A 66 20.56 6.35 24.19
N SER A 67 20.77 7.17 25.22
CA SER A 67 20.06 7.05 26.49
C SER A 67 18.58 7.30 26.33
N LEU A 68 18.20 8.35 25.57
CA LEU A 68 16.81 8.65 25.27
C LEU A 68 16.15 7.46 24.56
N LEU A 69 16.80 6.88 23.55
CA LEU A 69 16.23 5.79 22.77
C LEU A 69 16.07 4.48 23.57
N LYS A 70 16.86 4.26 24.63
CA LYS A 70 16.71 3.08 25.52
C LYS A 70 15.34 3.02 26.20
N ASP A 71 14.70 4.16 26.41
CA ASP A 71 13.36 4.21 26.99
C ASP A 71 12.26 3.81 26.00
N TYR A 72 12.59 3.66 24.73
CA TYR A 72 11.62 3.50 23.65
C TYR A 72 11.86 2.30 22.74
N PHE A 73 13.07 1.75 22.72
CA PHE A 73 13.45 0.60 21.91
C PHE A 73 14.09 -0.49 22.77
N LEU A 74 14.03 -1.74 22.30
CA LEU A 74 14.66 -2.86 22.99
C LEU A 74 16.14 -2.95 22.61
N ASN A 75 16.99 -3.32 23.58
CA ASN A 75 18.41 -3.66 23.38
C ASN A 75 19.20 -2.64 22.52
N VAL A 76 19.02 -1.35 22.83
CA VAL A 76 19.69 -0.24 22.15
C VAL A 76 21.22 -0.34 22.30
N THR A 77 21.92 -0.42 21.17
CA THR A 77 23.37 -0.49 21.09
C THR A 77 23.90 0.49 20.05
N GLU A 78 24.85 1.33 20.44
CA GLU A 78 25.58 2.17 19.48
C GLU A 78 26.42 1.28 18.55
N LYS A 79 26.35 1.52 17.24
CA LYS A 79 27.12 0.76 16.24
C LYS A 79 28.25 1.59 15.65
N SER A 80 27.91 2.75 15.12
CA SER A 80 28.86 3.64 14.47
C SER A 80 28.29 5.05 14.36
N CYS A 81 29.18 6.03 14.17
CA CYS A 81 28.79 7.38 13.76
C CYS A 81 29.61 7.74 12.52
N ALA A 82 28.93 8.16 11.46
CA ALA A 82 29.57 8.54 10.20
C ALA A 82 29.44 10.05 10.02
N ALA A 83 30.59 10.74 9.92
CA ALA A 83 30.64 12.16 9.60
C ALA A 83 30.56 12.35 8.07
N GLY A 84 29.78 13.35 7.65
CA GLY A 84 29.59 13.71 6.24
C GLY A 84 28.99 15.12 6.12
N MET A 85 28.24 15.38 5.04
CA MET A 85 27.43 16.60 4.94
C MET A 85 26.42 16.71 6.10
N GLU A 86 25.94 15.56 6.58
CA GLU A 86 25.24 15.40 7.84
C GLU A 86 25.95 14.31 8.64
N SER A 87 26.04 14.46 9.97
CA SER A 87 26.58 13.40 10.83
C SER A 87 25.45 12.45 11.21
N LEU A 88 25.64 11.15 10.95
CA LEU A 88 24.61 10.13 11.19
C LEU A 88 25.08 9.13 12.24
N LEU A 89 24.34 9.05 13.34
CA LEU A 89 24.52 8.03 14.37
C LEU A 89 23.70 6.79 14.02
N THR A 90 24.37 5.64 13.91
CA THR A 90 23.74 4.34 13.66
C THR A 90 23.61 3.57 14.97
N ILE A 91 22.38 3.18 15.28
CA ILE A 91 21.99 2.52 16.52
C ILE A 91 21.31 1.20 16.17
N GLY A 92 21.80 0.11 16.76
CA GLY A 92 21.14 -1.19 16.70
C GLY A 92 20.08 -1.31 17.76
N VAL A 93 18.93 -1.86 17.38
CA VAL A 93 17.79 -2.13 18.26
C VAL A 93 17.23 -3.51 17.97
N ASP A 94 16.53 -4.08 18.94
CA ASP A 94 15.73 -5.29 18.72
C ASP A 94 14.29 -4.89 18.37
N ILE A 95 13.77 -5.50 17.30
CA ILE A 95 12.38 -5.36 16.87
C ILE A 95 11.63 -6.64 17.28
N PRO A 96 10.65 -6.56 18.18
CA PRO A 96 9.87 -7.72 18.61
C PRO A 96 8.98 -8.23 17.47
N ILE A 97 8.84 -9.55 17.38
CA ILE A 97 7.91 -10.24 16.48
C ILE A 97 6.75 -10.74 17.34
N ILE A 98 5.54 -10.26 17.06
CA ILE A 98 4.36 -10.49 17.90
C ILE A 98 3.27 -11.16 17.07
N ASN A 99 2.72 -12.26 17.58
CA ASN A 99 1.53 -12.90 17.03
C ASN A 99 0.27 -12.37 17.74
N SER A 100 -0.26 -11.25 17.25
CA SER A 100 -1.59 -10.68 17.54
C SER A 100 -1.56 -9.18 17.22
N GLU A 101 -2.47 -8.72 16.37
CA GLU A 101 -2.65 -7.29 16.10
C GLU A 101 -3.36 -6.57 17.27
N SER A 102 -4.33 -7.21 17.91
CA SER A 102 -4.98 -6.65 19.10
C SER A 102 -4.05 -6.73 20.31
N GLY A 103 -3.73 -5.57 20.90
CA GLY A 103 -3.01 -5.49 22.18
C GLY A 103 -1.50 -5.75 22.11
N TRP A 104 -0.86 -5.75 20.92
CA TRP A 104 0.60 -5.94 20.84
C TRP A 104 1.38 -4.90 21.65
N THR A 105 0.84 -3.68 21.79
CA THR A 105 1.44 -2.57 22.54
C THR A 105 1.58 -2.85 24.03
N SER A 106 0.83 -3.80 24.61
CA SER A 106 1.01 -4.24 25.99
C SER A 106 2.03 -5.40 26.12
N LYS A 107 2.37 -6.06 25.00
CA LYS A 107 3.33 -7.18 24.97
C LYS A 107 4.79 -6.73 24.83
N THR A 108 5.04 -5.45 24.55
CA THR A 108 6.39 -4.93 24.37
C THR A 108 6.50 -3.47 24.80
N THR A 109 7.69 -3.09 25.25
CA THR A 109 8.05 -1.70 25.48
C THR A 109 8.63 -1.01 24.24
N SER A 110 8.77 -1.71 23.11
CA SER A 110 9.25 -1.11 21.87
C SER A 110 8.22 -0.14 21.26
N ILE A 111 8.68 0.93 20.62
CA ILE A 111 7.88 1.79 19.74
C ILE A 111 7.42 1.03 18.50
N THR A 112 8.22 0.11 17.98
CA THR A 112 7.91 -0.63 16.75
C THR A 112 7.86 -2.13 16.97
N ALA A 113 7.07 -2.83 16.16
CA ALA A 113 7.00 -4.29 16.15
C ALA A 113 6.67 -4.84 14.76
N LEU A 114 7.10 -6.08 14.49
CA LEU A 114 6.57 -6.89 13.40
C LEU A 114 5.38 -7.68 13.95
N VAL A 115 4.19 -7.30 13.52
CA VAL A 115 2.95 -7.96 13.91
C VAL A 115 2.60 -8.99 12.85
N THR A 116 2.48 -10.24 13.28
CA THR A 116 2.19 -11.38 12.43
C THR A 116 0.83 -11.95 12.80
N GLN A 117 0.05 -12.34 11.80
CA GLN A 117 -1.21 -13.04 12.02
C GLN A 117 -1.55 -13.92 10.83
N LYS A 118 -2.26 -15.02 11.06
CA LYS A 118 -2.85 -15.78 9.96
C LYS A 118 -3.88 -14.90 9.26
N SER A 119 -3.97 -15.00 7.94
CA SER A 119 -5.10 -14.44 7.20
C SER A 119 -6.40 -15.07 7.70
N LYS A 120 -7.54 -14.40 7.48
CA LYS A 120 -8.84 -14.89 7.95
C LYS A 120 -9.18 -16.30 7.45
N GLU A 121 -8.66 -16.66 6.28
CA GLU A 121 -8.82 -17.98 5.66
C GLU A 121 -7.81 -19.01 6.18
N GLY A 122 -6.78 -18.57 6.91
CA GLY A 122 -5.69 -19.41 7.38
C GLY A 122 -4.74 -19.89 6.26
N SER A 123 -4.88 -19.35 5.05
CA SER A 123 -4.09 -19.72 3.86
C SER A 123 -2.75 -19.02 3.78
N SER A 124 -2.53 -17.98 4.58
CA SER A 124 -1.31 -17.18 4.58
C SER A 124 -1.03 -16.54 5.93
N ILE A 125 0.18 -16.02 6.10
CA ILE A 125 0.62 -15.21 7.22
C ILE A 125 0.78 -13.78 6.72
N LEU A 126 0.05 -12.86 7.34
CA LEU A 126 0.15 -11.43 7.11
C LEU A 126 1.20 -10.86 8.06
N VAL A 127 2.14 -10.07 7.53
CA VAL A 127 3.18 -9.39 8.30
C VAL A 127 3.01 -7.89 8.14
N ASN A 128 2.69 -7.22 9.24
CA ASN A 128 2.60 -5.77 9.32
C ASN A 128 3.75 -5.21 10.15
N PHE A 129 4.24 -4.04 9.76
CA PHE A 129 5.08 -3.23 10.62
C PHE A 129 4.20 -2.24 11.37
N ALA A 130 4.24 -2.29 12.70
CA ALA A 130 3.36 -1.53 13.56
C ALA A 130 4.13 -0.54 14.44
N LEU A 131 3.48 0.59 14.71
CA LEU A 131 3.97 1.70 15.51
C LEU A 131 3.06 1.91 16.72
N ASN A 132 3.65 1.92 17.91
CA ASN A 132 3.00 2.36 19.13
C ASN A 132 2.93 3.89 19.11
N LYS A 133 1.86 4.43 18.51
CA LYS A 133 1.68 5.87 18.31
C LYS A 133 1.84 6.69 19.60
N THR A 134 1.33 6.19 20.73
CA THR A 134 1.47 6.88 22.01
C THR A 134 2.93 7.02 22.42
N ARG A 135 3.70 5.93 22.36
CA ARG A 135 5.13 5.98 22.69
C ARG A 135 5.93 6.78 21.66
N PHE A 136 5.58 6.69 20.39
CA PHE A 136 6.19 7.49 19.35
C PHE A 136 5.97 8.98 19.58
N ASN A 137 4.75 9.40 19.90
CA ASN A 137 4.45 10.79 20.22
C ASN A 137 5.22 11.28 21.46
N ASN A 138 5.36 10.43 22.48
CA ASN A 138 6.17 10.76 23.66
C ASN A 138 7.66 10.93 23.31
N LEU A 139 8.23 10.02 22.51
CA LEU A 139 9.61 10.15 22.00
C LEU A 139 9.75 11.44 21.18
N ASN A 140 8.81 11.69 20.29
CA ASN A 140 8.82 12.87 19.43
C ASN A 140 8.81 14.15 20.27
N GLN A 141 7.97 14.21 21.32
CA GLN A 141 7.93 15.32 22.27
C GLN A 141 9.23 15.45 23.08
N SER A 142 9.83 14.34 23.51
CA SER A 142 11.13 14.36 24.20
C SER A 142 12.24 14.92 23.30
N ILE A 143 12.27 14.52 22.02
CA ILE A 143 13.24 15.01 21.04
C ILE A 143 12.98 16.48 20.71
N GLU A 144 11.73 16.89 20.52
CA GLU A 144 11.38 18.29 20.26
C GLU A 144 11.79 19.18 21.43
N ASN A 145 11.58 18.75 22.67
CA ASN A 145 11.98 19.51 23.85
C ASN A 145 13.49 19.61 24.02
N GLN A 146 14.24 18.55 23.68
CA GLN A 146 15.69 18.50 23.92
C GLN A 146 16.51 19.07 22.76
N PHE A 147 16.02 18.90 21.53
CA PHE A 147 16.76 19.19 20.30
C PHE A 147 16.04 20.18 19.37
N PHE A 148 14.82 20.63 19.70
CA PHE A 148 13.99 21.51 18.88
C PHE A 148 13.71 20.95 17.48
N GLN A 149 13.64 19.62 17.36
CA GLN A 149 13.40 18.89 16.12
C GLN A 149 12.20 17.95 16.26
N LYS A 150 11.45 17.78 15.17
CA LYS A 150 10.38 16.78 15.09
C LYS A 150 10.84 15.57 14.30
N LEU A 151 10.42 14.39 14.75
CA LEU A 151 10.53 13.15 14.02
C LEU A 151 9.32 12.96 13.12
N SER A 152 9.58 12.45 11.92
CA SER A 152 8.51 12.01 11.04
C SER A 152 8.95 10.83 10.18
N PHE A 153 8.03 9.88 9.95
CA PHE A 153 8.29 8.71 9.11
C PHE A 153 8.00 8.96 7.61
N ASP A 154 7.37 10.07 7.26
CA ASP A 154 7.05 10.44 5.87
C ASP A 154 8.32 10.74 5.03
N GLU A 155 9.26 11.49 5.61
CA GLU A 155 10.55 11.86 5.02
C GLU A 155 11.65 10.82 5.32
N SER A 156 11.34 9.85 6.17
CA SER A 156 12.24 8.79 6.58
C SER A 156 12.21 7.60 5.62
N THR A 157 13.36 6.94 5.51
CA THR A 157 13.48 5.66 4.80
C THR A 157 13.10 4.55 5.78
N VAL A 158 12.19 3.68 5.37
CA VAL A 158 11.90 2.43 6.09
C VAL A 158 12.20 1.29 5.14
N SER A 159 13.03 0.33 5.53
CA SER A 159 13.38 -0.80 4.68
C SER A 159 13.43 -2.13 5.43
N PHE A 160 13.18 -3.21 4.70
CA PHE A 160 13.13 -4.56 5.23
C PHE A 160 14.00 -5.49 4.40
N SER A 161 14.94 -6.17 5.04
CA SER A 161 15.75 -7.23 4.43
C SER A 161 15.04 -8.55 4.72
N VAL A 162 14.32 -9.08 3.74
CA VAL A 162 13.52 -10.30 3.88
C VAL A 162 14.39 -11.51 3.55
N ASN A 163 14.71 -12.29 4.56
CA ASN A 163 15.65 -13.40 4.52
C ASN A 163 14.93 -14.75 4.55
N ASN A 164 15.16 -15.59 3.54
CA ASN A 164 14.80 -16.99 3.62
C ASN A 164 15.91 -17.79 4.32
N ASP A 165 15.84 -17.84 5.65
CA ASP A 165 16.69 -18.69 6.51
C ASP A 165 16.17 -20.14 6.65
N GLY A 166 15.09 -20.44 5.93
CA GLY A 166 14.48 -21.75 5.78
C GLY A 166 15.41 -22.80 5.15
N ARG A 167 14.91 -24.05 5.14
CA ARG A 167 15.58 -25.16 4.44
C ARG A 167 15.06 -25.36 3.01
N GLN A 168 13.97 -24.69 2.66
CA GLN A 168 13.27 -24.81 1.39
C GLN A 168 13.12 -23.43 0.75
N ASP A 169 12.74 -23.42 -0.52
CA ASP A 169 12.34 -22.20 -1.20
C ASP A 169 11.01 -21.70 -0.62
N GLU A 170 10.90 -20.39 -0.48
CA GLU A 170 9.76 -19.72 0.16
C GLU A 170 9.18 -18.67 -0.76
N VAL A 171 7.90 -18.35 -0.58
CA VAL A 171 7.22 -17.29 -1.34
C VAL A 171 6.89 -16.14 -0.41
N ALA A 172 7.25 -14.94 -0.82
CA ALA A 172 6.79 -13.69 -0.22
C ALA A 172 5.97 -12.90 -1.24
N VAL A 173 4.77 -12.47 -0.86
CA VAL A 173 3.91 -11.61 -1.65
C VAL A 173 4.06 -10.18 -1.14
N ILE A 174 4.43 -9.26 -2.03
CA ILE A 174 4.71 -7.87 -1.71
C ILE A 174 3.98 -6.97 -2.72
N SER A 175 3.46 -5.83 -2.27
CA SER A 175 2.81 -4.78 -3.08
C SER A 175 3.34 -3.39 -2.69
N ASP A 176 2.99 -2.34 -3.44
CA ASP A 176 3.37 -0.91 -3.23
C ASP A 176 4.76 -0.65 -2.62
N SER A 177 5.78 -1.32 -3.16
CA SER A 177 7.15 -1.28 -2.65
C SER A 177 8.17 -1.36 -3.78
N PHE A 178 9.38 -0.89 -3.51
CA PHE A 178 10.56 -1.22 -4.28
C PHE A 178 11.13 -2.53 -3.76
N VAL A 179 11.32 -3.52 -4.62
CA VAL A 179 11.97 -4.80 -4.29
C VAL A 179 13.28 -4.88 -5.07
N ASP A 180 14.40 -4.97 -4.34
CA ASP A 180 15.76 -4.86 -4.88
C ASP A 180 15.95 -3.61 -5.78
N GLY A 181 15.40 -2.48 -5.31
CA GLY A 181 15.43 -1.19 -6.02
C GLY A 181 14.47 -1.06 -7.20
N LYS A 182 13.69 -2.11 -7.53
CA LYS A 182 12.70 -2.06 -8.63
C LYS A 182 11.29 -1.79 -8.10
N PRO A 183 10.57 -0.78 -8.62
CA PRO A 183 9.24 -0.45 -8.14
C PRO A 183 8.20 -1.50 -8.54
N PHE A 184 7.28 -1.81 -7.62
CA PHE A 184 6.09 -2.63 -7.83
C PHE A 184 4.88 -2.00 -7.14
N ILE A 185 3.83 -1.75 -7.91
CA ILE A 185 2.57 -1.18 -7.40
C ILE A 185 1.56 -2.28 -7.06
N TYR A 186 1.46 -3.34 -7.87
CA TYR A 186 0.55 -4.46 -7.59
C TYR A 186 1.22 -5.57 -6.78
N SER A 187 0.39 -6.36 -6.08
CA SER A 187 0.85 -7.57 -5.39
C SER A 187 1.55 -8.51 -6.35
N LYS A 188 2.80 -8.86 -6.02
CA LYS A 188 3.63 -9.78 -6.79
C LYS A 188 4.26 -10.81 -5.86
N SER A 189 4.26 -12.06 -6.32
CA SER A 189 4.94 -13.16 -5.64
C SER A 189 6.42 -13.19 -6.00
N PHE A 190 7.27 -13.26 -4.98
CA PHE A 190 8.70 -13.43 -5.09
C PHE A 190 9.07 -14.79 -4.50
N THR A 191 9.70 -15.65 -5.29
CA THR A 191 10.26 -16.91 -4.81
C THR A 191 11.68 -16.65 -4.28
N LEU A 192 11.85 -16.74 -2.97
CA LEU A 192 13.14 -16.65 -2.31
C LEU A 192 13.74 -18.04 -2.22
N LYS A 193 14.84 -18.28 -2.93
CA LYS A 193 15.60 -19.52 -2.75
C LYS A 193 16.16 -19.62 -1.33
N ARG A 194 16.45 -20.84 -0.89
CA ARG A 194 17.14 -21.06 0.40
C ARG A 194 18.37 -20.14 0.54
N ARG A 195 18.48 -19.46 1.68
CA ARG A 195 19.55 -18.50 2.04
C ARG A 195 19.64 -17.25 1.16
N ASN A 196 18.66 -17.02 0.28
CA ASN A 196 18.54 -15.75 -0.42
C ASN A 196 17.77 -14.74 0.44
N LYS A 197 17.96 -13.48 0.07
CA LYS A 197 17.21 -12.35 0.59
C LYS A 197 16.75 -11.44 -0.53
N ILE A 198 15.75 -10.63 -0.22
CA ILE A 198 15.33 -9.49 -1.04
C ILE A 198 15.21 -8.26 -0.14
N ASP A 199 15.56 -7.10 -0.67
CA ASP A 199 15.41 -5.83 0.03
C ASP A 199 14.09 -5.19 -0.39
N VAL A 200 13.26 -4.82 0.60
CA VAL A 200 11.92 -4.27 0.41
C VAL A 200 11.87 -2.87 1.01
N GLU A 201 11.61 -1.88 0.17
CA GLU A 201 11.38 -0.49 0.59
C GLU A 201 9.93 -0.10 0.26
N PRO A 202 9.05 0.12 1.25
CA PRO A 202 7.70 0.62 1.02
C PRO A 202 7.71 1.93 0.25
N SER A 203 6.74 2.11 -0.64
CA SER A 203 6.52 3.39 -1.32
C SER A 203 6.33 4.56 -0.33
N ASN A 204 6.60 5.77 -0.80
CA ASN A 204 6.34 7.00 -0.04
C ASN A 204 4.87 7.10 0.42
N VAL A 205 3.91 6.67 -0.39
CA VAL A 205 2.48 6.62 -0.04
C VAL A 205 2.26 5.69 1.16
N ARG A 206 2.85 4.49 1.13
CA ARG A 206 2.73 3.54 2.24
C ARG A 206 3.41 4.04 3.51
N ARG A 207 4.57 4.69 3.40
CA ARG A 207 5.27 5.30 4.56
C ARG A 207 4.51 6.47 5.17
N SER A 208 3.91 7.32 4.33
CA SER A 208 3.04 8.41 4.79
C SER A 208 1.82 7.85 5.54
N SER A 209 1.13 6.86 4.97
CA SER A 209 0.04 6.16 5.65
C SER A 209 0.49 5.48 6.94
N PHE A 210 1.70 4.92 6.99
CA PHE A 210 2.26 4.34 8.22
C PHE A 210 2.47 5.39 9.32
N SER A 211 2.99 6.57 8.97
CA SER A 211 3.15 7.69 9.92
C SER A 211 1.80 8.08 10.55
N ASP A 212 0.76 8.16 9.72
CA ASP A 212 -0.58 8.57 10.15
C ASP A 212 -1.35 7.48 10.89
N ASN A 213 -1.31 6.25 10.40
CA ASN A 213 -2.15 5.14 10.88
C ASN A 213 -1.43 4.22 11.87
N GLY A 214 -0.10 4.27 11.93
CA GLY A 214 0.74 3.46 12.81
C GLY A 214 0.83 1.98 12.42
N SER A 215 0.42 1.61 11.20
CA SER A 215 0.55 0.25 10.70
C SER A 215 0.67 0.25 9.19
N MET A 216 1.51 -0.63 8.64
CA MET A 216 1.58 -0.90 7.21
C MET A 216 1.89 -2.37 6.91
N PRO A 217 1.32 -2.92 5.82
CA PRO A 217 1.69 -4.24 5.35
C PRO A 217 3.13 -4.25 4.80
N VAL A 218 3.90 -5.26 5.20
CA VAL A 218 5.26 -5.48 4.70
C VAL A 218 5.27 -6.59 3.65
N LEU A 219 4.76 -7.76 4.02
CA LEU A 219 4.69 -8.93 3.15
C LEU A 219 3.61 -9.91 3.62
N GLU A 220 3.22 -10.79 2.72
CA GLU A 220 2.39 -11.95 3.00
C GLU A 220 3.13 -13.25 2.64
N ILE A 221 3.04 -14.26 3.50
CA ILE A 221 3.66 -15.58 3.29
C ILE A 221 2.56 -16.61 3.09
N PRO A 222 2.38 -17.18 1.89
CA PRO A 222 1.45 -18.28 1.68
C PRO A 222 1.82 -19.50 2.54
N ILE A 223 0.84 -20.08 3.23
CA ILE A 223 0.99 -21.34 3.97
C ILE A 223 0.71 -22.47 2.98
N VAL A 224 1.77 -23.12 2.51
CA VAL A 224 1.62 -24.31 1.66
C VAL A 224 0.92 -25.40 2.48
N SER A 225 -0.34 -25.70 2.15
CA SER A 225 -1.08 -26.79 2.78
C SER A 225 -0.49 -28.13 2.35
N PRO A 226 -0.17 -29.06 3.27
CA PRO A 226 0.35 -30.38 2.89
C PRO A 226 -0.79 -31.28 2.42
N LYS A 227 -1.26 -31.07 1.18
CA LYS A 227 -1.94 -32.09 0.38
C LYS A 227 -1.53 -31.97 -1.08
N LYS A 228 -0.80 -33.01 -1.51
CA LYS A 228 -0.49 -33.43 -2.89
C LYS A 228 -1.15 -32.62 -4.01
N ALA A 229 -0.33 -32.01 -4.84
CA ALA A 229 -0.51 -32.09 -6.29
C ALA A 229 0.88 -32.09 -6.95
N THR A 230 1.31 -33.27 -7.35
CA THR A 230 2.29 -33.46 -8.41
C THR A 230 1.81 -32.68 -9.64
N PHE A 231 2.59 -31.69 -10.05
CA PHE A 231 2.44 -31.05 -11.36
C PHE A 231 3.02 -32.02 -12.41
N ASP A 232 2.14 -32.71 -13.12
CA ASP A 232 2.46 -33.44 -14.36
C ASP A 232 2.06 -32.56 -15.55
N ASP A 233 3.03 -31.92 -16.18
CA ASP A 233 2.91 -30.95 -17.28
C ASP A 233 2.51 -31.56 -18.65
N LYS A 234 1.73 -32.66 -18.67
CA LYS A 234 1.41 -33.35 -19.95
C LYS A 234 -0.05 -33.72 -20.20
N LYS A 235 -1.02 -33.23 -19.40
CA LYS A 235 -2.44 -33.57 -19.64
C LYS A 235 -3.41 -32.42 -19.92
N ASN A 236 -2.95 -31.17 -19.99
CA ASN A 236 -3.85 -30.02 -20.23
C ASN A 236 -3.74 -29.37 -21.63
N MET A 237 -3.13 -30.03 -22.61
CA MET A 237 -3.15 -29.57 -24.01
C MET A 237 -4.23 -30.24 -24.90
N GLU A 238 -5.00 -31.19 -24.38
CA GLU A 238 -6.14 -31.79 -25.11
C GLU A 238 -7.52 -31.38 -24.59
N VAL A 239 -7.63 -30.69 -23.44
CA VAL A 239 -8.92 -30.22 -22.91
C VAL A 239 -9.26 -28.77 -23.35
N VAL A 240 -8.31 -28.07 -23.97
CA VAL A 240 -8.47 -26.65 -24.37
C VAL A 240 -9.12 -26.48 -25.76
N LYS A 241 -9.32 -27.56 -26.53
CA LYS A 241 -9.99 -27.46 -27.86
C LYS A 241 -11.47 -27.80 -27.85
N ASP A 242 -11.99 -28.53 -26.86
CA ASP A 242 -13.41 -28.92 -26.81
C ASP A 242 -14.30 -28.02 -25.93
N ASN A 243 -13.71 -27.12 -25.15
CA ASN A 243 -14.47 -26.15 -24.33
C ASN A 243 -14.56 -24.74 -24.94
N SER A 244 -13.95 -24.50 -26.12
CA SER A 244 -14.07 -23.23 -26.85
C SER A 244 -15.32 -23.16 -27.74
N SER A 245 -16.06 -24.25 -27.92
CA SER A 245 -17.22 -24.34 -28.82
C SER A 245 -18.57 -24.56 -28.10
N LYS A 246 -18.58 -24.62 -26.76
CA LYS A 246 -19.80 -24.90 -25.96
C LYS A 246 -20.14 -23.89 -24.85
N THR A 247 -19.45 -22.74 -24.78
CA THR A 247 -19.84 -21.64 -23.88
C THR A 247 -20.47 -20.45 -24.59
N GLN A 248 -20.72 -20.55 -25.90
CA GLN A 248 -21.73 -19.73 -26.56
C GLN A 248 -23.10 -20.38 -26.39
N GLY A 249 -23.86 -19.92 -25.40
CA GLY A 249 -25.24 -20.35 -25.17
C GLY A 249 -25.42 -21.05 -23.83
N LEU A 250 -25.53 -20.25 -22.76
CA LEU A 250 -26.45 -20.40 -21.62
C LEU A 250 -25.93 -19.55 -20.46
N ASN A 251 -26.33 -18.27 -20.43
CA ASN A 251 -26.53 -17.46 -19.22
C ASN A 251 -27.14 -16.11 -19.64
N SER A 252 -28.26 -16.15 -20.35
CA SER A 252 -29.23 -15.05 -20.32
C SER A 252 -30.46 -15.60 -19.61
N LEU A 253 -30.98 -14.83 -18.64
CA LEU A 253 -32.38 -14.81 -18.18
C LEU A 253 -32.58 -14.04 -16.86
N GLN A 254 -31.54 -13.42 -16.30
CA GLN A 254 -31.73 -12.28 -15.40
C GLN A 254 -31.24 -11.02 -16.09
N PRO A 255 -32.11 -10.02 -16.36
CA PRO A 255 -31.66 -8.75 -16.91
C PRO A 255 -30.72 -8.09 -15.91
N LEU A 256 -29.60 -7.55 -16.41
CA LEU A 256 -28.69 -6.76 -15.58
C LEU A 256 -29.45 -5.57 -14.99
N ASN A 257 -29.11 -5.21 -13.75
CA ASN A 257 -29.85 -4.19 -13.00
C ASN A 257 -29.40 -2.76 -13.38
N TYR A 258 -29.60 -2.37 -14.64
CA TYR A 258 -29.46 -1.01 -15.13
C TYR A 258 -30.47 -0.68 -16.25
N THR A 259 -30.69 0.61 -16.48
CA THR A 259 -31.57 1.12 -17.56
C THR A 259 -30.97 2.38 -18.18
N THR A 260 -31.37 2.69 -19.41
CA THR A 260 -31.12 4.00 -20.05
C THR A 260 -32.43 4.81 -20.07
N LYS A 261 -32.37 6.12 -19.77
CA LYS A 261 -33.57 6.98 -19.73
C LYS A 261 -33.31 8.36 -20.35
N GLY A 262 -34.34 8.92 -20.98
CA GLY A 262 -34.41 10.31 -21.47
C GLY A 262 -33.91 10.51 -22.91
N ASP A 263 -34.13 11.72 -23.45
CA ASP A 263 -33.74 12.11 -24.82
C ASP A 263 -32.22 12.24 -25.00
N ASN A 264 -31.49 12.46 -23.90
CA ASN A 264 -30.03 12.30 -23.80
C ASN A 264 -29.75 11.13 -22.86
N PRO A 265 -29.68 9.90 -23.37
CA PRO A 265 -29.75 8.71 -22.55
C PRO A 265 -28.57 8.66 -21.58
N GLN A 266 -28.90 8.44 -20.30
CA GLN A 266 -27.95 8.22 -19.21
C GLN A 266 -28.21 6.87 -18.57
N PHE A 267 -27.16 6.27 -18.01
CA PHE A 267 -27.27 5.00 -17.30
C PHE A 267 -27.78 5.21 -15.87
N PHE A 268 -28.76 4.41 -15.47
CA PHE A 268 -29.31 4.38 -14.12
C PHE A 268 -29.26 2.96 -13.56
N THR A 269 -28.85 2.82 -12.30
CA THR A 269 -28.98 1.59 -11.51
C THR A 269 -29.99 1.78 -10.40
N ALA A 270 -30.22 0.75 -9.58
CA ALA A 270 -31.02 0.87 -8.37
C ALA A 270 -30.47 1.89 -7.35
N GLU A 271 -29.19 2.26 -7.43
CA GLU A 271 -28.55 3.25 -6.56
C GLU A 271 -28.61 4.68 -7.12
N GLY A 272 -29.16 4.85 -8.33
CA GLY A 272 -29.33 6.15 -8.97
C GLY A 272 -28.61 6.25 -10.31
N LYS A 273 -28.40 7.49 -10.76
CA LYS A 273 -27.67 7.79 -11.99
C LYS A 273 -26.21 7.33 -11.85
N VAL A 274 -25.66 6.69 -12.86
CA VAL A 274 -24.22 6.38 -12.93
C VAL A 274 -23.44 7.68 -13.22
N PRO A 275 -22.55 8.12 -12.32
CA PRO A 275 -21.76 9.33 -12.50
C PRO A 275 -20.84 9.29 -13.71
N SER A 276 -20.56 10.45 -14.30
CA SER A 276 -19.58 10.57 -15.39
C SER A 276 -18.18 10.16 -14.96
N GLY A 277 -17.82 10.41 -13.70
CA GLY A 277 -16.57 9.98 -13.09
C GLY A 277 -16.36 8.46 -13.09
N CYS A 278 -17.40 7.65 -13.23
CA CYS A 278 -17.26 6.19 -13.36
C CYS A 278 -16.74 5.77 -14.73
N PHE A 279 -17.14 6.48 -15.78
CA PHE A 279 -16.66 6.23 -17.14
C PHE A 279 -15.34 6.96 -17.39
N ALA A 280 -15.09 8.09 -16.74
CA ALA A 280 -13.82 8.82 -16.83
C ALA A 280 -12.63 7.99 -16.36
N GLN A 281 -12.83 7.11 -15.36
CA GLN A 281 -11.81 6.16 -14.94
C GLN A 281 -11.39 5.19 -16.04
N LEU A 282 -12.28 4.88 -16.99
CA LEU A 282 -12.02 3.98 -18.12
C LEU A 282 -11.38 4.71 -19.32
N MET A 283 -11.13 6.01 -19.24
CA MET A 283 -10.44 6.73 -20.30
C MET A 283 -8.97 6.34 -20.34
N THR A 284 -8.40 6.21 -21.53
CA THR A 284 -6.94 6.18 -21.68
C THR A 284 -6.39 7.55 -21.29
N GLU A 285 -5.38 7.55 -20.44
CA GLU A 285 -4.72 8.77 -19.99
C GLU A 285 -3.97 9.46 -21.14
N LEU A 286 -3.61 10.73 -20.96
CA LEU A 286 -2.96 11.53 -22.01
C LEU A 286 -1.58 11.00 -22.45
N ASN A 287 -0.94 10.20 -21.60
CA ASN A 287 0.30 9.47 -21.89
C ASN A 287 0.06 8.17 -22.70
N GLY A 288 -1.18 7.79 -22.98
CA GLY A 288 -1.54 6.56 -23.69
C GLY A 288 -1.75 5.35 -22.79
N ASP A 289 -1.74 5.50 -21.47
CA ASP A 289 -1.92 4.39 -20.52
C ASP A 289 -3.42 4.07 -20.31
N ASP A 290 -3.76 2.78 -20.38
CA ASP A 290 -5.12 2.27 -20.10
C ASP A 290 -5.16 1.57 -18.75
N ILE A 291 -5.29 2.37 -17.69
CA ILE A 291 -5.00 1.94 -16.30
C ILE A 291 -6.15 1.15 -15.68
N ILE A 292 -7.40 1.45 -16.04
CA ILE A 292 -8.60 0.83 -15.44
C ILE A 292 -9.41 0.10 -16.50
N ALA A 293 -9.40 -1.23 -16.45
CA ALA A 293 -10.19 -2.07 -17.35
C ALA A 293 -11.66 -2.23 -16.91
N SER A 294 -11.98 -1.99 -15.63
CA SER A 294 -13.35 -2.18 -15.11
C SER A 294 -13.62 -1.45 -13.81
N VAL A 295 -14.86 -1.01 -13.61
CA VAL A 295 -15.33 -0.28 -12.42
C VAL A 295 -16.58 -0.96 -11.86
N PHE A 296 -16.63 -1.21 -10.55
CA PHE A 296 -17.85 -1.63 -9.86
C PHE A 296 -18.79 -0.43 -9.68
N LEU A 297 -20.02 -0.53 -10.16
CA LEU A 297 -20.99 0.58 -10.12
C LEU A 297 -21.71 0.65 -8.77
N ASN A 298 -22.26 -0.47 -8.31
CA ASN A 298 -23.05 -0.55 -7.08
C ASN A 298 -22.17 -0.80 -5.84
N ARG A 299 -22.68 -0.47 -4.65
CA ARG A 299 -22.01 -0.70 -3.37
C ARG A 299 -21.72 -2.18 -3.15
N THR A 300 -20.44 -2.48 -3.04
CA THR A 300 -19.99 -3.64 -2.26
C THR A 300 -19.68 -3.14 -0.84
N GLY A 301 -19.28 -3.99 0.10
CA GLY A 301 -18.98 -3.55 1.48
C GLY A 301 -17.97 -2.38 1.61
N LEU A 302 -17.29 -2.00 0.51
CA LEU A 302 -16.56 -0.76 0.32
C LEU A 302 -17.13 0.00 -0.90
N ARG A 303 -17.20 1.33 -0.81
CA ARG A 303 -17.96 2.25 -1.70
C ARG A 303 -17.85 1.86 -3.19
N GLY A 304 -18.97 1.51 -3.81
CA GLY A 304 -19.07 1.39 -5.27
C GLY A 304 -18.86 2.74 -5.94
N CYS A 305 -18.63 2.78 -7.25
CA CYS A 305 -18.32 4.03 -7.95
C CYS A 305 -19.39 5.11 -7.71
N ILE A 306 -20.68 4.75 -7.78
CA ILE A 306 -21.80 5.67 -7.55
C ILE A 306 -21.74 6.34 -6.16
N ALA A 307 -21.16 5.67 -5.16
CA ALA A 307 -21.11 6.13 -3.77
C ALA A 307 -19.71 6.55 -3.28
N SER A 308 -18.73 6.63 -4.18
CA SER A 308 -17.34 6.95 -3.85
C SER A 308 -17.06 8.45 -3.94
N ASN A 309 -16.14 8.96 -3.11
CA ASN A 309 -15.51 10.27 -3.37
C ASN A 309 -14.48 10.07 -4.48
N ILE A 310 -14.95 10.02 -5.73
CA ILE A 310 -14.08 9.80 -6.90
C ILE A 310 -13.24 11.06 -7.13
N PRO A 311 -11.94 10.93 -7.50
CA PRO A 311 -11.08 12.08 -7.85
C PRO A 311 -11.56 12.87 -9.09
N TYR A 312 -12.49 12.31 -9.88
CA TYR A 312 -13.09 12.93 -11.05
C TYR A 312 -14.37 13.66 -10.65
N SER A 313 -14.30 14.99 -10.53
CA SER A 313 -15.48 15.83 -10.29
C SER A 313 -16.46 15.74 -11.47
N GLU A 314 -17.76 15.61 -11.18
CA GLU A 314 -18.83 15.68 -12.19
C GLU A 314 -18.87 17.03 -12.92
N GLU A 315 -18.35 18.09 -12.29
CA GLU A 315 -18.29 19.43 -12.90
C GLU A 315 -17.32 19.47 -14.09
N ASN A 316 -16.30 18.61 -14.07
CA ASN A 316 -15.23 18.58 -15.06
C ASN A 316 -15.30 17.38 -16.00
N THR A 317 -16.23 16.44 -15.80
CA THR A 317 -16.34 15.22 -16.61
C THR A 317 -17.75 15.02 -17.14
N LYS A 318 -17.87 14.70 -18.42
CA LYS A 318 -19.15 14.43 -19.09
C LYS A 318 -19.05 13.16 -19.92
N TYR A 319 -20.12 12.39 -19.99
CA TYR A 319 -20.24 11.30 -20.94
C TYR A 319 -21.50 11.43 -21.80
N GLN A 320 -21.46 10.81 -22.97
CA GLN A 320 -22.56 10.69 -23.90
C GLN A 320 -22.61 9.26 -24.42
N ILE A 321 -23.77 8.62 -24.33
CA ILE A 321 -24.02 7.34 -24.99
C ILE A 321 -24.17 7.62 -26.49
N LEU A 322 -23.35 6.95 -27.31
CA LEU A 322 -23.34 7.13 -28.75
C LEU A 322 -24.12 6.04 -29.48
N ASP A 323 -24.02 4.79 -29.02
CA ASP A 323 -24.64 3.64 -29.69
C ASP A 323 -24.91 2.48 -28.72
N ASP A 324 -26.00 1.75 -28.98
CA ASP A 324 -26.36 0.50 -28.31
C ASP A 324 -25.97 -0.66 -29.23
N MET A 325 -25.00 -1.46 -28.78
CA MET A 325 -24.48 -2.57 -29.58
C MET A 325 -25.14 -3.92 -29.25
N GLY A 326 -26.16 -3.93 -28.38
CA GLY A 326 -26.76 -5.14 -27.85
C GLY A 326 -25.85 -5.88 -26.89
N ASP A 327 -26.37 -6.95 -26.26
CA ASP A 327 -25.65 -7.78 -25.28
C ASP A 327 -24.94 -6.95 -24.20
N ASP A 328 -25.63 -5.93 -23.68
CA ASP A 328 -25.14 -5.04 -22.63
C ASP A 328 -23.85 -4.26 -22.99
N LYS A 329 -23.58 -4.08 -24.29
CA LYS A 329 -22.44 -3.33 -24.82
C LYS A 329 -22.88 -1.99 -25.39
N TRP A 330 -22.07 -0.97 -25.10
CA TRP A 330 -22.38 0.41 -25.44
C TRP A 330 -21.14 1.13 -25.93
N THR A 331 -21.30 2.00 -26.93
CA THR A 331 -20.27 2.97 -27.28
C THR A 331 -20.52 4.26 -26.50
N VAL A 332 -19.54 4.72 -25.73
CA VAL A 332 -19.64 5.91 -24.88
C VAL A 332 -18.51 6.87 -25.21
N ARG A 333 -18.85 8.14 -25.43
CA ARG A 333 -17.85 9.23 -25.46
C ARG A 333 -17.75 9.83 -24.07
N VAL A 334 -16.55 9.87 -23.52
CA VAL A 334 -16.27 10.50 -22.22
C VAL A 334 -15.28 11.64 -22.43
N CYS A 335 -15.56 12.80 -21.86
CA CYS A 335 -14.73 13.97 -21.95
C CYS A 335 -14.41 14.51 -20.55
N GLN A 336 -13.16 14.89 -20.33
CA GLN A 336 -12.67 15.54 -19.12
C GLN A 336 -12.07 16.91 -19.46
N SER A 337 -12.40 17.92 -18.67
CA SER A 337 -11.75 19.23 -18.73
C SER A 337 -10.40 19.14 -18.04
N VAL A 338 -9.34 19.57 -18.72
CA VAL A 338 -7.96 19.51 -18.22
C VAL A 338 -7.39 20.92 -18.15
N GLY A 339 -6.70 21.25 -17.05
CA GLY A 339 -6.02 22.53 -16.90
C GLY A 339 -4.85 22.68 -17.88
N GLY A 340 -4.70 23.85 -18.49
CA GLY A 340 -3.64 24.14 -19.46
C GLY A 340 -4.15 24.34 -20.89
N SER A 341 -3.25 24.33 -21.88
CA SER A 341 -3.55 24.70 -23.27
C SER A 341 -4.43 23.72 -24.02
N MET A 342 -4.63 22.49 -23.53
CA MET A 342 -5.47 21.46 -24.16
C MET A 342 -6.98 21.70 -23.98
N GLY A 343 -7.40 22.35 -22.88
CA GLY A 343 -8.80 22.63 -22.58
C GLY A 343 -9.64 21.41 -22.20
N SER A 344 -9.67 20.36 -23.03
CA SER A 344 -10.36 19.10 -22.75
C SER A 344 -9.70 17.90 -23.44
N SER A 345 -9.90 16.72 -22.87
CA SER A 345 -9.54 15.42 -23.44
C SER A 345 -10.78 14.55 -23.55
N CYS A 346 -10.97 13.87 -24.68
CA CYS A 346 -12.12 13.00 -24.91
C CYS A 346 -11.67 11.64 -25.44
N SER A 347 -12.25 10.58 -24.89
CA SER A 347 -12.07 9.21 -25.36
C SER A 347 -13.41 8.64 -25.81
N LYS A 348 -13.39 7.86 -26.89
CA LYS A 348 -14.54 7.06 -27.34
C LYS A 348 -14.23 5.60 -27.01
N ILE A 349 -14.98 5.06 -26.07
CA ILE A 349 -14.72 3.74 -25.48
C ILE A 349 -15.90 2.80 -25.72
N LEU A 350 -15.57 1.53 -25.94
CA LEU A 350 -16.52 0.43 -25.94
C LEU A 350 -16.61 -0.10 -24.52
N VAL A 351 -17.80 -0.09 -23.93
CA VAL A 351 -18.03 -0.60 -22.58
C VAL A 351 -19.02 -1.76 -22.57
N HIS A 352 -18.90 -2.64 -21.59
CA HIS A 352 -19.79 -3.77 -21.36
C HIS A 352 -20.22 -3.80 -19.90
N PHE A 353 -21.54 -3.84 -19.67
CA PHE A 353 -22.10 -4.04 -18.35
C PHE A 353 -22.13 -5.53 -18.04
N GLU A 354 -21.70 -5.90 -16.85
CA GLU A 354 -21.70 -7.31 -16.42
C GLU A 354 -21.84 -7.44 -14.91
N GLU A 355 -22.47 -8.54 -14.47
CA GLU A 355 -22.47 -8.95 -13.08
C GLU A 355 -21.18 -9.69 -12.73
N ARG A 356 -20.34 -9.08 -11.92
CA ARG A 356 -19.15 -9.72 -11.37
C ARG A 356 -19.42 -10.26 -9.98
N LYS A 357 -18.86 -11.43 -9.70
CA LYS A 357 -18.88 -12.01 -8.34
C LYS A 357 -17.89 -11.23 -7.47
N TYR A 358 -18.37 -10.70 -6.36
CA TYR A 358 -17.60 -10.03 -5.34
C TYR A 358 -17.72 -10.80 -4.03
N GLN A 359 -16.59 -11.07 -3.38
CA GLN A 359 -16.58 -11.79 -2.11
C GLN A 359 -16.63 -10.78 -0.96
N SER A 360 -17.70 -10.82 -0.18
CA SER A 360 -17.88 -9.99 1.01
C SER A 360 -18.38 -10.85 2.18
N ASN A 361 -17.67 -10.85 3.31
CA ASN A 361 -18.08 -11.57 4.53
C ASN A 361 -18.48 -13.04 4.27
N ASN A 362 -17.64 -13.80 3.54
CA ASN A 362 -17.87 -15.20 3.15
C ASN A 362 -19.15 -15.44 2.32
N LYS A 363 -19.68 -14.40 1.67
CA LYS A 363 -20.77 -14.50 0.71
C LYS A 363 -20.31 -13.93 -0.62
N SER A 364 -20.48 -14.72 -1.68
CA SER A 364 -20.38 -14.24 -3.04
C SER A 364 -21.64 -13.43 -3.33
N ILE A 365 -21.50 -12.12 -3.45
CA ILE A 365 -22.56 -11.24 -3.96
C ILE A 365 -22.28 -10.93 -5.43
N LYS A 366 -23.33 -10.77 -6.22
CA LYS A 366 -23.19 -10.29 -7.59
C LYS A 366 -23.27 -8.78 -7.60
N VAL A 367 -22.38 -8.15 -8.34
CA VAL A 367 -22.21 -6.69 -8.35
C VAL A 367 -22.16 -6.24 -9.79
N LEU A 368 -22.99 -5.27 -10.11
CA LEU A 368 -22.96 -4.66 -11.43
C LEU A 368 -21.65 -3.88 -11.61
N SER A 369 -20.96 -4.17 -12.69
CA SER A 369 -19.73 -3.52 -13.10
C SER A 369 -19.82 -3.09 -14.55
N VAL A 370 -19.01 -2.10 -14.91
CA VAL A 370 -18.79 -1.68 -16.28
C VAL A 370 -17.32 -1.89 -16.63
N SER A 371 -17.07 -2.57 -17.75
CA SER A 371 -15.73 -2.92 -18.22
C SER A 371 -15.46 -2.27 -19.57
N LYS A 372 -14.26 -1.75 -19.77
CA LYS A 372 -13.80 -1.29 -21.09
C LYS A 372 -13.37 -2.50 -21.91
N LEU A 373 -13.91 -2.63 -23.11
CA LEU A 373 -13.53 -3.66 -24.08
C LEU A 373 -12.54 -3.15 -25.13
N GLY A 374 -12.47 -1.82 -25.32
CA GLY A 374 -11.55 -1.20 -26.27
C GLY A 374 -11.87 0.28 -26.52
N GLU A 375 -11.12 0.88 -27.43
CA GLU A 375 -11.32 2.24 -27.93
C GLU A 375 -11.72 2.22 -29.41
N ILE A 376 -12.50 3.20 -29.85
CA ILE A 376 -13.08 3.26 -31.20
C ILE A 376 -12.76 4.58 -31.88
#